data_AF-A0A1H7UMU0-F1
#
_entry.id   AF-A0A1H7UMU0-F1
#
_cell.length_a   1.000
_cell.length_b   1.000
_cell.length_c   1.000
_cell.angle_alpha   90.00
_cell.angle_beta   90.00
_cell.angle_gamma   90.00
#
_symmetry.space_group_name_H-M   'P 1'
#
loop_
_entity.id
_entity.type
_entity.pdbx_description
1 polymer ?
#
loop_
_entity_poly.entity_id
_entity_poly.type
_entity_poly.pdbx_seq_one_letter_code
_entity_poly.pdbx_strand_id
1 'polypeptide(L)'
;MNEFLEPILLKEEFIFNGTIDELNERIRLNNDKNFRTKWSEYNRFEFFAKWSLGTLMFRGFPTAVDGIKGFAELTRKGENKTHVLLKTKVRIELYFFLIILTIICVAGLATQTDFPIWLLLLIPFGLLWFWFVYRIQEKMLFKKLRLYLADGKKTHYNNA
;
A
#
# COMPACT_ATOMS: atom_id res chain seq x y z
N MET A 1 3.30 -12.95 16.39
CA MET A 1 2.50 -12.99 15.14
C MET A 1 2.87 -11.88 14.14
N ASN A 2 3.47 -10.75 14.55
CA ASN A 2 3.89 -9.67 13.64
C ASN A 2 5.21 -9.94 12.89
N GLU A 3 6.13 -10.73 13.45
CA GLU A 3 7.47 -10.97 12.86
C GLU A 3 7.43 -11.73 11.52
N PHE A 4 6.50 -12.68 11.34
CA PHE A 4 6.38 -13.44 10.09
C PHE A 4 5.93 -12.60 8.89
N LEU A 5 5.30 -11.45 9.12
CA LEU A 5 4.79 -10.57 8.07
C LEU A 5 5.76 -9.44 7.73
N GLU A 6 6.80 -9.20 8.54
CA GLU A 6 7.79 -8.15 8.29
C GLU A 6 8.44 -8.20 6.89
N PRO A 7 8.85 -9.36 6.33
CA PRO A 7 9.42 -9.38 4.98
C PRO A 7 8.38 -9.11 3.88
N ILE A 8 7.09 -9.32 4.17
CA ILE A 8 5.99 -9.16 3.22
C ILE A 8 5.52 -7.69 3.19
N LEU A 9 5.64 -6.96 4.30
CA LEU A 9 5.23 -5.57 4.40
C LEU A 9 6.33 -4.61 3.93
N LEU A 10 5.97 -3.59 3.16
CA LEU A 10 6.94 -2.57 2.72
C LEU A 10 7.04 -1.57 3.85
N LYS A 11 8.24 -1.37 4.37
CA LYS A 11 8.53 -0.36 5.37
C LYS A 11 9.61 0.56 4.83
N GLU A 12 9.31 1.86 4.75
CA GLU A 12 10.30 2.88 4.45
C GLU A 12 10.18 4.01 5.47
N GLU A 13 11.30 4.61 5.83
CA GLU A 13 11.34 5.74 6.73
C GLU A 13 12.22 6.86 6.16
N PHE A 14 11.83 8.10 6.42
CA PHE A 14 12.62 9.27 6.07
C PHE A 14 12.30 10.44 7.00
N ILE A 15 13.18 11.43 7.00
CA ILE A 15 13.01 12.66 7.78
C ILE A 15 12.51 13.76 6.85
N PHE A 16 11.35 14.32 7.20
CA PHE A 16 10.83 15.55 6.63
C PHE A 16 11.35 16.75 7.44
N ASN A 17 11.89 17.75 6.73
CA ASN A 17 12.33 19.01 7.33
C ASN A 17 11.15 19.97 7.37
N GLY A 18 10.39 19.91 8.45
CA GLY A 18 9.20 20.70 8.69
C GLY A 18 8.32 20.09 9.79
N THR A 19 7.31 20.83 10.21
CA THR A 19 6.34 20.38 11.22
C THR A 19 5.30 19.43 10.60
N ILE A 20 4.55 18.74 11.46
CA ILE A 20 3.41 17.90 11.02
C ILE A 20 2.34 18.77 10.34
N ASP A 21 2.15 20.01 10.81
CA ASP A 21 1.20 20.95 10.23
C ASP A 21 1.59 21.37 8.82
N GLU A 22 2.87 21.71 8.59
CA GLU A 22 3.39 22.02 7.25
C GLU A 22 3.27 20.83 6.29
N LEU A 23 3.54 19.62 6.79
CA LEU A 23 3.38 18.39 6.01
C LEU A 23 1.91 18.15 5.66
N ASN A 24 1.00 18.34 6.62
CA ASN A 24 -0.44 18.19 6.41
C ASN A 24 -0.99 19.21 5.40
N GLU A 25 -0.60 20.47 5.54
CA GLU A 25 -1.00 21.53 4.61
C GLU A 25 -0.51 21.22 3.18
N ARG A 26 0.75 20.80 3.03
CA ARG A 26 1.32 20.40 1.73
C ARG A 26 0.57 19.22 1.11
N ILE A 27 0.19 18.23 1.92
CA ILE A 27 -0.60 17.08 1.44
C ILE A 27 -2.01 17.53 1.06
N ARG A 28 -2.64 18.41 1.84
CA ARG A 28 -4.01 18.91 1.61
C ARG A 28 -4.11 19.74 0.33
N LEU A 29 -3.14 20.62 0.07
CA LEU A 29 -3.14 21.54 -1.08
C LEU A 29 -2.97 20.85 -2.44
N ASN A 30 -2.35 19.67 -2.52
CA ASN A 30 -2.26 18.88 -3.76
C ASN A 30 -2.86 17.47 -3.60
N ASN A 31 -3.75 17.29 -2.63
CA ASN A 31 -4.55 16.07 -2.56
C ASN A 31 -5.26 15.94 -3.91
N ASP A 32 -5.23 14.75 -4.51
CA ASP A 32 -5.89 14.44 -5.78
C ASP A 32 -5.13 14.75 -7.09
N LYS A 33 -3.82 15.06 -7.09
CA LYS A 33 -3.02 15.04 -8.34
C LYS A 33 -2.46 13.65 -8.67
N ASN A 34 -1.70 13.07 -7.75
CA ASN A 34 -0.96 11.81 -7.99
C ASN A 34 -1.40 10.64 -7.10
N PHE A 35 -1.98 10.93 -5.94
CA PHE A 35 -2.44 9.98 -4.95
C PHE A 35 -3.57 10.64 -4.13
N ARG A 36 -4.41 9.82 -3.50
CA ARG A 36 -5.42 10.30 -2.55
C ARG A 36 -4.88 10.10 -1.14
N THR A 37 -5.20 11.01 -0.23
CA THR A 37 -4.85 10.86 1.19
C THR A 37 -6.08 10.99 2.08
N LYS A 38 -6.15 10.16 3.11
CA LYS A 38 -7.16 10.18 4.16
C LYS A 38 -6.48 10.18 5.51
N TRP A 39 -6.68 11.22 6.30
CA TRP A 39 -6.16 11.30 7.65
C TRP A 39 -7.04 10.47 8.59
N SER A 40 -6.43 9.59 9.39
CA SER A 40 -7.14 8.86 10.45
C SER A 40 -6.95 9.55 11.80
N GLU A 41 -5.76 10.12 12.04
CA GLU A 41 -5.38 10.84 13.26
C GLU A 41 -4.43 11.99 12.89
N TYR A 42 -4.15 12.90 13.83
CA TYR A 42 -3.18 13.99 13.62
C TYR A 42 -1.79 13.50 13.19
N ASN A 43 -1.34 12.36 13.72
CA ASN A 43 -0.04 11.76 13.42
C ASN A 43 -0.12 10.61 12.43
N ARG A 44 -1.28 10.30 11.84
CA ARG A 44 -1.45 9.13 10.98
C ARG A 44 -2.35 9.42 9.80
N PHE A 45 -1.87 9.08 8.62
CA PHE A 45 -2.68 9.15 7.41
C PHE A 45 -2.48 7.93 6.52
N GLU A 46 -3.50 7.67 5.73
CA GLU A 46 -3.53 6.65 4.71
C GLU A 46 -3.37 7.32 3.35
N PHE A 47 -2.62 6.70 2.45
CA PHE A 47 -2.44 7.20 1.09
C PHE A 47 -2.70 6.09 0.08
N PHE A 48 -3.34 6.45 -1.02
CA PHE A 48 -3.88 5.52 -2.00
C PHE A 48 -3.42 5.87 -3.40
N ALA A 49 -3.05 4.86 -4.17
CA ALA A 49 -2.87 5.01 -5.61
C ALA A 49 -4.23 5.24 -6.27
N LYS A 50 -4.32 6.24 -7.16
CA LYS A 50 -5.54 6.46 -7.98
C LYS A 50 -5.83 5.32 -8.94
N TRP A 51 -4.78 4.65 -9.37
CA TRP A 51 -4.86 3.56 -10.32
C TRP A 51 -3.99 2.42 -9.84
N SER A 52 -4.54 1.22 -9.94
CA SER A 52 -3.89 -0.02 -9.54
C SER A 52 -4.28 -1.14 -10.49
N LEU A 53 -3.27 -1.88 -10.92
CA LEU A 53 -3.44 -3.07 -11.75
C LEU A 53 -3.69 -4.29 -10.87
N GLY A 54 -4.67 -5.09 -11.27
CA GLY A 54 -4.96 -6.39 -10.67
C GLY A 54 -5.61 -6.33 -9.30
N THR A 55 -6.05 -5.17 -8.81
CA THR A 55 -6.79 -5.05 -7.54
C THR A 55 -8.27 -5.29 -7.76
N LEU A 56 -8.93 -5.97 -6.82
CA LEU A 56 -10.38 -6.17 -6.87
C LEU A 56 -11.08 -4.87 -6.46
N MET A 57 -11.56 -4.10 -7.44
CA MET A 57 -12.39 -2.91 -7.16
C MET A 57 -13.86 -3.32 -7.02
N PHE A 58 -14.33 -3.53 -5.79
CA PHE A 58 -15.75 -3.75 -5.54
C PHE A 58 -16.50 -2.42 -5.39
N ARG A 59 -17.29 -2.04 -6.40
CA ARG A 59 -18.22 -0.90 -6.32
C ARG A 59 -19.30 -1.20 -5.27
N GLY A 60 -19.17 -0.63 -4.07
CA GLY A 60 -20.20 -0.73 -3.01
C GLY A 60 -19.69 -0.71 -1.56
N PHE A 61 -18.40 -0.99 -1.32
CA PHE A 61 -17.82 -1.04 0.04
C PHE A 61 -16.69 -0.02 0.23
N PRO A 62 -16.96 1.21 0.71
CA PRO A 62 -16.00 2.33 0.71
C PRO A 62 -14.67 2.09 1.47
N THR A 63 -14.57 1.03 2.26
CA THR A 63 -13.37 0.63 3.00
C THR A 63 -12.52 -0.43 2.28
N ALA A 64 -13.08 -1.10 1.27
CA ALA A 64 -12.46 -2.21 0.54
C ALA A 64 -12.11 -1.87 -0.93
N VAL A 65 -12.42 -0.65 -1.41
CA VAL A 65 -12.29 -0.27 -2.84
C VAL A 65 -10.99 0.44 -3.19
N ASP A 66 -10.18 0.85 -2.23
CA ASP A 66 -9.05 1.76 -2.52
C ASP A 66 -7.77 1.00 -2.89
N GLY A 67 -7.77 0.38 -4.08
CA GLY A 67 -6.59 -0.09 -4.82
C GLY A 67 -5.34 -0.42 -3.98
N ILE A 68 -4.24 0.30 -4.23
CA ILE A 68 -3.00 0.15 -3.45
C ILE A 68 -2.98 1.19 -2.34
N LYS A 69 -2.92 0.71 -1.10
CA LYS A 69 -2.95 1.52 0.11
C LYS A 69 -1.63 1.42 0.88
N GLY A 70 -1.10 2.57 1.27
CA GLY A 70 -0.04 2.72 2.26
C GLY A 70 -0.54 3.49 3.49
N PHE A 71 0.15 3.30 4.60
CA PHE A 71 -0.06 3.96 5.87
C PHE A 71 1.19 4.76 6.20
N ALA A 72 1.01 5.98 6.67
CA ALA A 72 2.07 6.84 7.13
C ALA A 72 1.85 7.16 8.61
N GLU A 73 2.86 6.90 9.42
CA GLU A 73 2.94 7.31 10.81
C GLU A 73 3.97 8.44 10.94
N LEU A 74 3.56 9.53 11.58
CA LEU A 74 4.35 10.73 11.79
C LEU A 74 4.79 10.78 13.24
N THR A 75 6.07 11.06 13.45
CA THR A 75 6.62 11.25 14.80
C THR A 75 7.48 12.51 14.82
N ARG A 76 7.19 13.42 15.74
CA ARG A 76 7.96 14.66 15.87
C ARG A 76 9.39 14.33 16.37
N LYS A 77 10.41 14.78 15.64
CA LYS A 77 11.82 14.72 16.03
C LYS A 77 12.37 16.14 16.24
N GLY A 78 11.89 16.83 17.28
CA GLY A 78 12.27 18.21 17.60
C GLY A 78 11.35 19.27 16.98
N GLU A 79 11.76 20.54 17.03
CA GLU A 79 10.87 21.66 16.68
C GLU A 79 10.47 21.69 15.20
N ASN A 80 11.41 21.36 14.29
CA ASN A 80 11.25 21.50 12.83
C ASN A 80 11.60 20.24 12.02
N LYS A 81 11.53 19.05 12.62
CA LYS A 81 11.74 17.79 11.90
C LYS A 81 10.65 16.79 12.25
N THR A 82 10.11 16.15 11.22
CA THR A 82 9.11 15.11 11.35
C THR A 82 9.66 13.82 10.77
N HIS A 83 9.68 12.77 11.57
CA HIS A 83 9.96 11.42 11.11
C HIS A 83 8.71 10.86 10.43
N VAL A 84 8.85 10.40 9.20
CA VAL A 84 7.75 9.81 8.42
C VAL A 84 8.05 8.33 8.22
N LEU A 85 7.18 7.49 8.75
CA LEU A 85 7.27 6.04 8.65
C LEU A 85 6.14 5.52 7.75
N LEU A 86 6.50 5.02 6.57
CA LEU A 86 5.58 4.44 5.59
C LEU A 86 5.53 2.92 5.76
N LYS A 87 4.31 2.38 5.83
CA LYS A 87 4.04 0.94 5.98
C LYS A 87 2.92 0.50 5.04
N THR A 88 3.02 -0.66 4.43
CA THR A 88 1.86 -1.32 3.80
C THR A 88 1.19 -2.30 4.78
N LYS A 89 -0.03 -2.75 4.48
CA LYS A 89 -0.69 -3.86 5.18
C LYS A 89 -0.92 -5.01 4.22
N VAL A 90 -1.09 -6.21 4.77
CA VAL A 90 -1.50 -7.39 3.99
C VAL A 90 -2.86 -7.13 3.38
N ARG A 91 -2.97 -7.44 2.08
CA ARG A 91 -4.16 -7.17 1.29
C ARG A 91 -5.20 -8.26 1.44
N ILE A 92 -6.47 -7.89 1.28
CA ILE A 92 -7.59 -8.84 1.39
C ILE A 92 -7.55 -9.90 0.29
N GLU A 93 -7.02 -9.54 -0.89
CA GLU A 93 -6.87 -10.44 -2.03
C GLU A 93 -6.04 -11.68 -1.68
N LEU A 94 -5.00 -11.55 -0.85
CA LEU A 94 -4.18 -12.68 -0.44
C LEU A 94 -4.99 -13.69 0.39
N TYR A 95 -5.86 -13.21 1.29
CA TYR A 95 -6.77 -14.07 2.05
C TYR A 95 -7.81 -14.74 1.13
N PHE A 96 -8.33 -14.00 0.14
CA PHE A 96 -9.28 -14.53 -0.83
C PHE A 96 -8.68 -15.67 -1.67
N PHE A 97 -7.44 -15.51 -2.17
CA PHE A 97 -6.74 -16.56 -2.89
C PHE A 97 -6.45 -17.78 -2.02
N LEU A 98 -6.14 -17.59 -0.73
CA LEU A 98 -5.95 -18.70 0.22
C LEU A 98 -7.23 -19.51 0.41
N ILE A 99 -8.39 -18.83 0.50
CA ILE A 99 -9.70 -19.48 0.60
C ILE A 99 -10.00 -20.29 -0.67
N ILE A 100 -9.80 -19.70 -1.86
CA ILE A 100 -9.99 -20.41 -3.13
C ILE A 100 -9.09 -21.64 -3.23
N LEU A 101 -7.81 -21.50 -2.88
CA LEU A 101 -6.87 -22.62 -2.85
C LEU A 101 -7.37 -23.75 -1.95
N THR A 102 -7.86 -23.40 -0.75
CA THR A 102 -8.41 -24.37 0.20
C THR A 102 -9.62 -25.11 -0.39
N ILE A 103 -10.55 -24.39 -1.02
CA ILE A 103 -11.73 -24.99 -1.67
C ILE A 103 -11.32 -25.94 -2.79
N ILE A 104 -10.36 -25.55 -3.63
CA ILE A 104 -9.86 -26.38 -4.74
C ILE A 104 -9.21 -27.66 -4.21
N CYS A 105 -8.39 -27.56 -3.16
CA CYS A 105 -7.78 -28.72 -2.53
C CYS A 105 -8.83 -29.68 -1.95
N VAL A 106 -9.83 -29.15 -1.23
CA VAL A 106 -10.92 -29.97 -0.66
C VAL A 106 -11.75 -30.64 -1.77
N ALA A 107 -12.07 -29.90 -2.84
CA ALA A 107 -12.81 -30.43 -3.97
C ALA A 107 -12.03 -31.56 -4.66
N GLY A 108 -10.73 -31.36 -4.93
CA GLY A 108 -9.86 -32.36 -5.54
C GLY A 108 -9.74 -33.65 -4.70
N LEU A 109 -9.65 -33.52 -3.38
CA LEU A 109 -9.64 -34.67 -2.47
C LEU A 109 -10.98 -35.41 -2.44
N ALA A 110 -12.09 -34.69 -2.57
CA ALA A 110 -13.43 -35.26 -2.50
C ALA A 110 -13.82 -36.01 -3.80
N THR A 111 -13.36 -35.55 -4.96
CA THR A 111 -13.84 -36.06 -6.24
C THR A 111 -13.16 -37.34 -6.75
N GLN A 112 -12.10 -37.86 -6.11
CA GLN A 112 -11.31 -39.07 -6.49
C GLN A 112 -10.95 -39.22 -7.99
N THR A 113 -11.17 -38.18 -8.78
CA THR A 113 -10.95 -38.11 -10.22
C THR A 113 -9.57 -37.55 -10.48
N ASP A 114 -9.05 -37.77 -11.70
CA ASP A 114 -7.78 -37.23 -12.21
C ASP A 114 -7.79 -35.70 -12.20
N PHE A 115 -7.64 -35.12 -11.01
CA PHE A 115 -7.67 -33.69 -10.83
C PHE A 115 -6.42 -33.12 -11.53
N PRO A 116 -6.57 -32.21 -12.49
CA PRO A 116 -5.45 -31.72 -13.28
C PRO A 116 -4.46 -30.98 -12.40
N ILE A 117 -3.33 -31.62 -12.09
CA ILE A 117 -2.27 -31.09 -11.21
C ILE A 117 -1.76 -29.72 -11.67
N TRP A 118 -1.82 -29.44 -12.98
CA TRP A 118 -1.44 -28.14 -13.53
C TRP A 118 -2.29 -26.98 -13.00
N LEU A 119 -3.58 -27.18 -12.70
CA LEU A 119 -4.43 -26.17 -12.06
C LEU A 119 -3.95 -25.86 -10.62
N LEU A 120 -3.41 -26.86 -9.93
CA LEU A 120 -2.83 -26.68 -8.59
C LEU A 120 -1.52 -25.89 -8.64
N LEU A 121 -0.74 -26.02 -9.72
CA LEU A 121 0.48 -25.24 -9.94
C LEU A 121 0.17 -23.79 -10.36
N LEU A 122 -0.94 -23.54 -11.05
CA LEU A 122 -1.28 -22.19 -11.51
C LEU A 122 -1.54 -21.22 -10.33
N ILE A 123 -1.97 -21.74 -9.18
CA ILE A 123 -2.28 -20.95 -7.98
C ILE A 123 -1.02 -20.34 -7.33
N PRO A 124 0.02 -21.11 -6.93
CA PRO A 124 1.24 -20.53 -6.38
C PRO A 124 1.95 -19.61 -7.39
N PHE A 125 1.94 -19.94 -8.69
CA PHE A 125 2.50 -19.05 -9.72
C PHE A 125 1.72 -17.73 -9.83
N GLY A 126 0.38 -17.79 -9.84
CA GLY A 126 -0.47 -16.60 -9.83
C GLY A 126 -0.25 -15.75 -8.59
N LEU A 127 -0.17 -16.36 -7.40
CA LEU A 127 0.12 -15.68 -6.14
C LEU A 127 1.47 -14.96 -6.16
N LEU A 128 2.53 -15.62 -6.65
CA LEU A 128 3.85 -15.00 -6.79
C LEU A 128 3.82 -13.82 -7.77
N TRP A 129 3.12 -13.97 -8.91
CA TRP A 129 2.97 -12.91 -9.89
C TRP A 129 2.23 -11.70 -9.32
N PHE A 130 1.06 -11.91 -8.69
CA PHE A 130 0.30 -10.83 -8.05
C PHE A 130 1.10 -10.17 -6.95
N TRP A 131 1.78 -10.95 -6.11
CA TRP A 131 2.66 -10.42 -5.06
C TRP A 131 3.74 -9.50 -5.65
N PHE A 132 4.42 -9.94 -6.72
CA PHE A 132 5.45 -9.15 -7.40
C PHE A 132 4.90 -7.85 -8.02
N VAL A 133 3.80 -7.94 -8.77
CA VAL A 133 3.15 -6.80 -9.43
C VAL A 133 2.68 -5.77 -8.40
N TYR A 134 2.06 -6.22 -7.30
CA TYR A 134 1.67 -5.32 -6.22
C TYR A 134 2.86 -4.68 -5.54
N ARG A 135 3.96 -5.43 -5.37
CA ARG A 135 5.15 -4.88 -4.71
C ARG A 135 5.80 -3.76 -5.50
N ILE A 136 5.87 -3.89 -6.82
CA ILE A 136 6.37 -2.82 -7.69
C ILE A 136 5.49 -1.58 -7.53
N GLN A 137 4.18 -1.75 -7.58
CA GLN A 137 3.26 -0.63 -7.50
C GLN A 137 3.29 0.06 -6.11
N GLU A 138 3.47 -0.70 -5.01
CA GLU A 138 3.67 -0.16 -3.65
C GLU A 138 4.95 0.68 -3.56
N LYS A 139 6.07 0.16 -4.04
CA LYS A 139 7.35 0.90 -4.10
C LYS A 139 7.22 2.17 -4.94
N MET A 140 6.51 2.10 -6.06
CA MET A 140 6.26 3.27 -6.90
C MET A 140 5.43 4.33 -6.16
N LEU A 141 4.40 3.91 -5.40
CA LEU A 141 3.59 4.82 -4.59
C LEU A 141 4.42 5.50 -3.48
N PHE A 142 5.26 4.73 -2.78
CA PHE A 142 6.16 5.24 -1.74
C PHE A 142 7.16 6.25 -2.33
N LYS A 143 7.76 5.92 -3.47
CA LYS A 143 8.67 6.82 -4.19
C LYS A 143 7.97 8.12 -4.60
N LYS A 144 6.74 8.06 -5.11
CA LYS A 144 5.95 9.25 -5.47
C LYS A 144 5.68 10.14 -4.25
N LEU A 145 5.29 9.55 -3.12
CA LEU A 145 5.05 10.28 -1.88
C LEU A 145 6.34 10.93 -1.36
N ARG A 146 7.45 10.18 -1.35
CA ARG A 146 8.76 10.67 -0.90
C ARG A 146 9.27 11.81 -1.78
N LEU A 147 9.23 11.66 -3.11
CA LEU A 147 9.61 12.73 -4.04
C LEU A 147 8.76 13.97 -3.83
N TYR A 148 7.45 13.82 -3.67
CA TYR A 148 6.55 14.93 -3.42
C TYR A 148 6.91 15.70 -2.14
N LEU A 149 7.20 14.98 -1.05
CA LEU A 149 7.56 15.58 0.23
C LEU A 149 8.97 16.20 0.19
N ALA A 150 9.90 15.64 -0.58
CA ALA A 150 11.26 16.15 -0.74
C ALA A 150 11.36 17.34 -1.72
N ASP A 151 10.58 17.37 -2.80
CA ASP A 151 10.73 18.32 -3.91
C ASP A 151 10.13 19.70 -3.63
N GLY A 152 9.19 19.82 -2.67
CA GLY A 152 8.72 21.14 -2.26
C GLY A 152 9.76 21.97 -1.49
N LYS A 153 11.03 21.57 -1.45
CA LYS A 153 12.15 22.48 -1.18
C LYS A 153 12.40 23.46 -2.35
N LYS A 154 12.05 23.09 -3.59
CA LYS A 154 12.34 23.91 -4.78
C LYS A 154 11.28 24.97 -5.10
N THR A 155 10.04 24.81 -4.65
CA THR A 155 8.94 25.69 -5.06
C THR A 155 8.77 26.96 -4.22
N HIS A 156 9.43 27.08 -3.06
CA HIS A 156 9.31 28.26 -2.19
C HIS A 156 10.42 29.32 -2.35
N TYR A 157 11.42 29.10 -3.22
CA TYR A 157 12.52 30.05 -3.45
C TYR A 157 12.51 30.73 -4.83
N ASN A 158 11.52 30.46 -5.70
CA ASN A 158 11.50 30.96 -7.08
C ASN A 158 10.42 32.03 -7.36
N ASN A 159 9.88 32.67 -6.34
CA ASN A 159 9.09 33.89 -6.50
C ASN A 159 9.72 35.01 -5.66
N ALA A 160 10.79 35.60 -6.19
CA ALA A 160 11.30 36.92 -5.80
C ALA A 160 11.45 37.73 -7.08
#